data_AF-A0A2D8UYT7-F1
#
_entry.id   AF-A0A2D8UYT7-F1
#
_cell.length_a   1.000
_cell.length_b   1.000
_cell.length_c   1.000
_cell.angle_alpha   90.00
_cell.angle_beta   90.00
_cell.angle_gamma   90.00
#
_symmetry.space_group_name_H-M   'P 1'
#
loop_
_entity.id
_entity.type
_entity.pdbx_description
1 polymer ?
#
loop_
_entity_poly.entity_id
_entity_poly.type
_entity_poly.pdbx_seq_one_letter_code
_entity_poly.pdbx_strand_id
1 'polypeptide(L)'
;MKYAGIAICLAIILGAVSHVGFHLYNDFMSLTFVLGGAVGFALLKNKTSEMPRNFGDGAVYFGWLGLLVGLVAIAGNAFGAWGSVEKMGPALAVSMLPLFYGYTVRLICMAVGKAKPAG
;
A
#
# COMPACT_ATOMS: atom_id res chain seq x y z
N MET A 1 -1.07 -11.17 -22.16
CA MET A 1 -1.68 -11.94 -21.04
C MET A 1 -1.62 -11.18 -19.71
N LYS A 2 -2.16 -9.95 -19.65
CA LYS A 2 -2.02 -9.09 -18.45
C LYS A 2 -2.80 -9.60 -17.23
N TYR A 3 -3.97 -10.20 -17.46
CA TYR A 3 -4.82 -10.74 -16.40
C TYR A 3 -4.25 -12.02 -15.77
N ALA A 4 -3.55 -12.85 -16.56
CA ALA A 4 -2.84 -14.02 -16.03
C ALA A 4 -1.67 -13.62 -15.15
N GLY A 5 -0.87 -12.63 -15.58
CA GLY A 5 0.26 -12.11 -14.80
C GLY A 5 -0.18 -11.56 -13.45
N ILE A 6 -1.22 -10.73 -13.42
CA ILE A 6 -1.72 -10.21 -12.14
C ILE A 6 -2.34 -11.29 -11.26
N ALA A 7 -3.02 -12.30 -11.83
CA ALA A 7 -3.56 -13.41 -11.06
C ALA A 7 -2.45 -14.19 -10.33
N ILE A 8 -1.31 -14.41 -10.99
CA ILE A 8 -0.14 -15.03 -10.37
C ILE A 8 0.42 -14.14 -9.25
N CYS A 9 0.61 -12.83 -9.49
CA CYS A 9 1.09 -11.91 -8.46
C CYS A 9 0.18 -11.89 -7.23
N LEU A 10 -1.13 -11.79 -7.42
CA LEU A 10 -2.10 -11.79 -6.33
C LEU A 10 -2.15 -13.14 -5.61
N ALA A 11 -2.05 -14.26 -6.32
CA ALA A 11 -2.00 -15.59 -5.71
C ALA A 11 -0.78 -15.75 -4.79
N ILE A 12 0.40 -15.27 -5.21
CA ILE A 12 1.61 -15.30 -4.39
C ILE A 12 1.45 -14.42 -3.15
N ILE A 13 0.92 -13.20 -3.31
CA ILE A 13 0.68 -12.28 -2.19
C ILE A 13 -0.31 -12.91 -1.20
N LEU A 14 -1.44 -13.43 -1.69
CA LEU A 14 -2.45 -14.10 -0.86
C LEU A 14 -1.88 -15.34 -0.16
N GLY A 15 -1.07 -16.13 -0.86
CA GLY A 15 -0.36 -17.27 -0.28
C GLY A 15 0.54 -16.85 0.89
N ALA A 16 1.34 -15.80 0.71
CA ALA A 16 2.21 -15.27 1.76
C ALA A 16 1.40 -14.72 2.96
N VAL A 17 0.35 -13.93 2.70
CA VAL A 17 -0.55 -13.39 3.74
C VAL A 17 -1.24 -14.52 4.51
N SER A 18 -1.69 -15.57 3.82
CA SER A 18 -2.33 -16.72 4.46
C SER A 18 -1.36 -17.52 5.34
N HIS A 19 -0.10 -17.64 4.93
CA HIS A 19 0.93 -18.35 5.69
C HIS A 19 1.35 -17.60 6.96
N VAL A 20 1.43 -16.27 6.90
CA VAL A 20 1.81 -15.42 8.04
C VAL A 20 0.60 -15.15 8.97
N GLY A 21 -0.60 -15.02 8.40
CA GLY A 21 -1.85 -14.83 9.11
C GLY A 21 -2.55 -13.53 8.75
N PHE A 22 -3.78 -13.63 8.25
CA PHE A 22 -4.58 -12.50 7.75
C PHE A 22 -4.77 -11.36 8.75
N HIS A 23 -4.87 -11.66 10.04
CA HIS A 23 -5.12 -10.66 11.08
C HIS A 23 -4.03 -9.57 11.16
N LEU A 24 -2.78 -9.88 10.78
CA LEU A 24 -1.67 -8.93 10.78
C LEU A 24 -1.73 -7.93 9.62
N TYR A 25 -2.49 -8.25 8.57
CA TYR A 25 -2.60 -7.47 7.35
C TYR A 25 -3.93 -6.73 7.23
N ASN A 26 -4.75 -6.72 8.29
CA ASN A 26 -6.06 -6.09 8.26
C ASN A 26 -6.06 -4.82 9.14
N ASP A 27 -5.51 -3.73 8.60
CA ASP A 27 -5.57 -2.42 9.24
C ASP A 27 -6.34 -1.41 8.37
N PHE A 28 -7.54 -1.07 8.82
CA PHE A 28 -8.45 -0.20 8.07
C PHE A 28 -7.92 1.25 7.93
N MET A 29 -7.21 1.75 8.94
CA MET A 29 -6.66 3.12 8.92
C MET A 29 -5.54 3.25 7.88
N SER A 30 -4.63 2.28 7.82
CA SER A 30 -3.57 2.22 6.81
C SER A 30 -4.15 2.08 5.41
N LEU A 31 -5.20 1.27 5.23
CA LEU A 31 -5.86 1.09 3.94
C LEU A 31 -6.51 2.40 3.46
N THR A 32 -7.28 3.06 4.32
CA THR A 32 -7.94 4.32 3.98
C THR A 32 -6.95 5.45 3.73
N PHE A 33 -5.83 5.51 4.46
CA PHE A 33 -4.75 6.46 4.22
C PHE A 33 -4.19 6.33 2.80
N VAL A 34 -3.90 5.10 2.36
CA VAL A 34 -3.38 4.82 1.02
C VAL A 34 -4.41 5.10 -0.07
N LEU A 35 -5.65 4.62 0.09
CA LEU A 35 -6.69 4.82 -0.91
C LEU A 35 -7.10 6.29 -1.03
N GLY A 36 -7.29 6.99 0.09
CA GLY A 36 -7.59 8.41 0.10
C GLY A 36 -6.45 9.24 -0.51
N GLY A 37 -5.21 8.92 -0.16
CA GLY A 37 -4.02 9.50 -0.76
C GLY A 37 -3.89 9.25 -2.26
N ALA A 38 -4.20 8.04 -2.71
CA ALA A 38 -4.21 7.66 -4.13
C ALA A 38 -5.26 8.44 -4.92
N VAL A 39 -6.48 8.61 -4.38
CA VAL A 39 -7.51 9.48 -4.97
C VAL A 39 -7.00 10.91 -5.07
N GLY A 40 -6.51 11.49 -3.96
CA GLY A 40 -6.00 12.86 -3.93
C GLY A 40 -4.87 13.10 -4.93
N PHE A 41 -3.91 12.17 -5.00
CA PHE A 41 -2.81 12.24 -5.95
C PHE A 41 -3.28 12.15 -7.41
N ALA A 42 -4.24 11.28 -7.71
CA ALA A 42 -4.81 11.16 -9.05
C ALA A 42 -5.54 12.44 -9.47
N LEU A 43 -6.29 13.07 -8.54
CA LEU A 43 -6.96 14.35 -8.76
C LEU A 43 -5.94 15.49 -8.98
N LEU A 44 -4.85 15.53 -8.21
CA LEU A 44 -3.77 16.51 -8.38
C LEU A 44 -3.13 16.45 -9.77
N LYS A 45 -2.99 15.25 -10.34
CA LYS A 45 -2.45 15.08 -11.70
C LYS A 45 -3.42 15.54 -12.79
N ASN A 46 -4.72 15.60 -12.50
CA ASN A 46 -5.81 16.09 -13.37
C ASN A 46 -5.76 15.56 -14.82
N LYS A 47 -5.36 14.30 -15.00
CA LYS A 47 -5.25 13.63 -16.31
C LYS A 47 -6.09 12.37 -16.33
N THR A 48 -7.30 12.48 -16.84
CA THR A 48 -8.31 11.40 -16.85
C THR A 48 -7.90 10.21 -17.72
N SER A 49 -7.14 10.42 -18.81
CA SER A 49 -6.69 9.32 -19.68
C SER A 49 -5.69 8.36 -19.03
N GLU A 50 -4.97 8.83 -18.00
CA GLU A 50 -3.98 8.04 -17.24
C GLU A 50 -4.44 7.78 -15.79
N MET A 51 -5.73 7.96 -15.51
CA MET A 51 -6.26 7.93 -14.14
C MET A 51 -5.93 6.65 -13.36
N PRO A 52 -6.04 5.42 -13.93
CA PRO A 52 -5.62 4.21 -13.22
C PRO A 52 -4.13 4.21 -12.89
N ARG A 53 -3.27 4.73 -13.79
CA ARG A 53 -1.83 4.81 -13.55
C ARG A 53 -1.50 5.82 -12.46
N ASN A 54 -2.08 7.02 -12.55
CA ASN A 54 -1.88 8.08 -11.56
C ASN A 54 -2.39 7.67 -10.17
N PHE A 55 -3.51 6.94 -10.10
CA PHE A 55 -4.00 6.36 -8.86
C PHE A 55 -3.02 5.33 -8.28
N GLY A 56 -2.51 4.40 -9.12
CA GLY A 56 -1.54 3.41 -8.68
C GLY A 56 -0.19 4.02 -8.23
N ASP A 57 0.30 5.03 -8.93
CA ASP A 57 1.50 5.78 -8.52
C ASP A 57 1.26 6.56 -7.22
N GLY A 58 0.07 7.14 -7.07
CA GLY A 58 -0.38 7.80 -5.83
C GLY A 58 -0.48 6.84 -4.65
N ALA A 59 -0.97 5.63 -4.86
CA ALA A 59 -1.05 4.60 -3.83
C ALA A 59 0.34 4.20 -3.31
N VAL A 60 1.35 4.08 -4.18
CA VAL A 60 2.73 3.83 -3.74
C VAL A 60 3.32 5.05 -3.04
N TYR A 61 3.07 6.26 -3.55
CA TYR A 61 3.55 7.49 -2.93
C TYR A 61 3.03 7.62 -1.49
N PHE A 62 1.72 7.47 -1.29
CA PHE A 62 1.12 7.49 0.04
C PHE A 62 1.43 6.24 0.87
N GLY A 63 1.74 5.09 0.25
CA GLY A 63 2.26 3.93 0.96
C GLY A 63 3.61 4.21 1.63
N TRP A 64 4.52 4.87 0.93
CA TRP A 64 5.80 5.32 1.51
C TRP A 64 5.62 6.40 2.58
N LEU A 65 4.73 7.37 2.36
CA LEU A 65 4.42 8.37 3.39
C LEU A 65 3.81 7.73 4.64
N GLY A 66 2.91 6.75 4.49
CA GLY A 66 2.30 6.04 5.61
C GLY A 66 3.34 5.28 6.43
N LEU A 67 4.30 4.62 5.77
CA LEU A 67 5.43 3.99 6.45
C LEU A 67 6.26 5.02 7.24
N LEU A 68 6.60 6.16 6.64
CA LEU A 68 7.35 7.21 7.33
C LEU A 68 6.59 7.75 8.54
N VAL A 69 5.28 8.01 8.41
CA VAL A 69 4.44 8.46 9.52
C VAL A 69 4.41 7.42 10.65
N GLY A 70 4.27 6.13 10.32
CA GLY A 70 4.31 5.06 11.31
C GLY A 70 5.66 4.95 12.03
N LEU A 71 6.77 5.04 11.29
CA LEU A 71 8.11 5.03 11.88
C LEU A 71 8.38 6.26 12.77
N VAL A 72 7.92 7.45 12.35
CA VAL A 72 7.99 8.67 13.18
C VAL A 72 7.17 8.50 14.46
N ALA A 73 5.98 7.89 14.38
CA ALA A 73 5.16 7.62 15.57
C ALA A 73 5.88 6.67 16.54
N ILE A 74 6.51 5.61 16.03
CA ILE A 74 7.28 4.67 16.85
C ILE A 74 8.50 5.37 17.49
N ALA A 75 9.30 6.08 16.70
CA ALA A 75 10.49 6.79 17.16
C ALA A 75 10.17 7.92 18.15
N GLY A 76 9.05 8.60 17.95
CA GLY A 76 8.51 9.61 18.86
C GLY A 76 7.90 9.03 20.14
N ASN A 77 7.97 7.71 20.34
CA ASN A 77 7.34 6.98 21.44
C ASN A 77 5.83 7.25 21.56
N ALA A 78 5.16 7.49 20.44
CA ALA A 78 3.71 7.57 20.42
C ALA A 78 3.15 6.25 20.96
N PHE A 79 2.17 6.33 21.84
CA PHE A 79 1.52 5.17 22.47
C PHE A 79 2.44 4.31 23.38
N GLY A 80 3.63 4.80 23.74
CA GLY A 80 4.56 4.08 24.63
C GLY A 80 5.20 2.86 23.98
N ALA A 81 5.31 2.83 22.64
CA ALA A 81 5.85 1.71 21.90
C ALA A 81 7.39 1.63 21.93
N TRP A 82 8.08 2.74 22.18
CA TRP A 82 9.54 2.78 22.24
C TRP A 82 10.04 2.18 23.56
N GLY A 83 10.95 1.20 23.47
CA GLY A 83 11.53 0.53 24.63
C GLY A 83 10.70 -0.64 25.19
N SER A 84 9.53 -0.96 24.61
CA SER A 84 8.78 -2.18 24.94
C SER A 84 8.65 -3.09 23.71
N VAL A 85 9.38 -4.21 23.73
CA VAL A 85 9.41 -5.17 22.60
C VAL A 85 8.00 -5.67 22.26
N GLU A 86 7.17 -5.88 23.28
CA GLU A 86 5.78 -6.34 23.14
C GLU A 86 4.90 -5.39 22.31
N LYS A 87 5.14 -4.07 22.37
CA LYS A 87 4.36 -3.07 21.63
C LYS A 87 5.03 -2.65 20.34
N MET A 88 6.36 -2.73 20.29
CA MET A 88 7.15 -2.31 19.14
C MET A 88 6.93 -3.23 17.92
N GLY A 89 6.83 -4.55 18.12
CA GLY A 89 6.57 -5.52 17.05
C GLY A 89 5.25 -5.23 16.29
N PRO A 90 4.11 -5.15 16.98
CA PRO A 90 2.83 -4.80 16.36
C PRO A 90 2.84 -3.42 15.70
N ALA A 91 3.47 -2.41 16.33
CA ALA A 91 3.55 -1.07 15.75
C ALA A 91 4.37 -1.05 14.45
N LEU A 92 5.50 -1.77 14.41
CA LEU A 92 6.30 -1.95 13.20
C LEU A 92 5.49 -2.66 12.10
N ALA A 93 4.79 -3.75 12.44
CA ALA A 93 3.95 -4.48 11.49
C ALA A 93 2.92 -3.55 10.84
N VAL A 94 2.18 -2.77 11.65
CA VAL A 94 1.18 -1.81 11.16
C VAL A 94 1.83 -0.70 10.31
N SER A 95 3.00 -0.19 10.70
CA SER A 95 3.70 0.83 9.91
C SER A 95 4.11 0.37 8.50
N MET A 96 4.28 -0.93 8.29
CA MET A 96 4.64 -1.49 6.98
C MET A 96 3.41 -1.74 6.08
N LEU A 97 2.20 -1.79 6.64
CA LEU A 97 0.98 -2.06 5.90
C LEU A 97 0.65 -1.01 4.83
N PRO A 98 0.79 0.31 5.07
CA PRO A 98 0.57 1.30 4.02
C PRO A 98 1.42 1.03 2.76
N LEU A 99 2.69 0.66 2.94
CA LEU A 99 3.58 0.36 1.81
C LEU A 99 3.12 -0.89 1.07
N PHE A 100 2.78 -1.94 1.81
CA PHE A 100 2.26 -3.18 1.27
C PHE A 100 0.96 -2.96 0.47
N TYR A 101 0.01 -2.19 1.01
CA TYR A 101 -1.22 -1.83 0.33
C TYR A 101 -0.95 -0.98 -0.90
N GLY A 102 -0.04 0.00 -0.82
CA GLY A 102 0.32 0.87 -1.94
C GLY A 102 0.79 0.10 -3.16
N TYR A 103 1.70 -0.86 -2.98
CA TYR A 103 2.17 -1.71 -4.08
C TYR A 103 1.10 -2.70 -4.57
N THR A 104 0.29 -3.26 -3.67
CA THR A 104 -0.83 -4.15 -4.05
C THR A 104 -1.84 -3.42 -4.92
N VAL A 105 -2.22 -2.20 -4.53
CA VAL A 105 -3.11 -1.32 -5.31
C VAL A 105 -2.47 -0.98 -6.66
N ARG A 106 -1.17 -0.65 -6.69
CA ARG A 106 -0.48 -0.36 -7.95
C ARG A 106 -0.48 -1.53 -8.92
N LEU A 107 -0.29 -2.76 -8.43
CA LEU A 107 -0.39 -3.97 -9.26
C LEU A 107 -1.78 -4.07 -9.89
N ILE A 108 -2.86 -3.87 -9.12
CA ILE A 108 -4.24 -3.86 -9.61
C ILE A 108 -4.42 -2.79 -10.69
N CYS A 109 -3.92 -1.58 -10.44
CA CYS A 109 -3.98 -0.48 -11.39
C CYS A 109 -3.25 -0.77 -12.72
N MET A 110 -2.16 -1.55 -12.70
CA MET A 110 -1.46 -1.94 -13.93
C MET A 110 -2.28 -2.87 -14.83
N ALA A 111 -3.14 -3.73 -14.24
CA ALA A 111 -4.04 -4.57 -15.03
C ALA A 111 -5.22 -3.79 -15.64
N VAL A 112 -5.72 -2.79 -14.90
CA VAL A 112 -6.85 -1.93 -15.31
C VAL A 112 -6.40 -0.84 -16.30
N GLY A 113 -5.20 -0.28 -16.11
CA GLY A 113 -4.63 0.74 -16.97
C GLY A 113 -4.39 0.24 -18.40
N LYS A 114 -4.48 1.16 -19.37
CA LYS A 114 -4.04 0.87 -20.75
C LYS A 114 -2.51 0.79 -20.77
N ALA A 115 -1.98 -0.26 -21.39
CA ALA A 115 -0.55 -0.35 -21.67
C ALA A 115 -0.17 0.84 -22.58
N LYS A 116 0.90 1.55 -22.24
CA LYS A 116 1.49 2.55 -23.13
C LYS A 116 1.88 1.81 -24.44
N PRO A 117 1.45 2.25 -25.63
CA PRO A 117 2.06 1.75 -26.86
C PRO A 117 3.56 2.08 -26.76
N ALA A 118 4.40 1.07 -26.90
CA ALA A 118 5.84 1.26 -26.98
C ALA A 118 6.08 2.22 -28.15
N GLY A 119 6.50 3.45 -27.82
CA GLY A 119 6.96 4.45 -28.76
C GLY A 119 8.48 4.44 -28.78
#